data_AF-R7JA53-F1
#
_entry.id   AF-R7JA53-F1
#
_cell.length_a   1.000
_cell.length_b   1.000
_cell.length_c   1.000
_cell.angle_alpha   90.00
_cell.angle_beta   90.00
_cell.angle_gamma   90.00
#
_symmetry.space_group_name_H-M   'P 1'
#
loop_
_entity.id
_entity.type
_entity.pdbx_description
1 polymer ?
#
loop_
_entity_poly.entity_id
_entity_poly.type
_entity_poly.pdbx_seq_one_letter_code
_entity_poly.pdbx_strand_id
1 'polypeptide(L)'
;MKIQNNRNNINFGVKLDTAKVLEVTSMKIFRSDGIEGCKEVVHALNDKPIKAAGNRGYKYYAEIIGKQITEKYPQIAEATAKISEITSQNPNIKKAELNKQVEPLIAKIGNVIDIEI
;
A
#
# COMPACT_ATOMS: atom_id res chain seq x y z
N MET A 1 9.69 -24.11 31.96
CA MET A 1 8.84 -24.26 30.76
C MET A 1 8.52 -22.86 30.26
N LYS A 2 9.18 -22.38 29.20
CA LYS A 2 8.89 -21.06 28.61
C LYS A 2 8.34 -21.28 27.20
N ILE A 3 7.02 -21.32 27.11
CA ILE A 3 6.30 -21.12 25.84
C ILE A 3 5.66 -19.75 25.98
N GLN A 4 6.23 -18.74 25.33
CA GLN A 4 5.51 -17.53 24.98
C GLN A 4 5.67 -17.34 23.47
N ASN A 5 4.90 -18.14 22.73
CA ASN A 5 4.56 -17.85 21.35
C ASN A 5 3.60 -16.66 21.33
N ASN A 6 4.10 -15.43 21.43
CA ASN A 6 3.34 -14.27 20.97
C ASN A 6 3.53 -14.10 19.46
N ARG A 7 3.10 -15.11 18.69
CA ARG A 7 2.65 -14.88 17.32
C ARG A 7 1.15 -14.63 17.39
N ASN A 8 0.75 -13.46 17.90
CA ASN A 8 -0.58 -12.95 17.66
C ASN A 8 -0.68 -12.54 16.19
N ASN A 9 -0.73 -13.51 15.28
CA ASN A 9 -1.17 -13.29 13.91
C ASN A 9 -2.48 -14.04 13.72
N ILE A 10 -3.55 -13.47 14.24
CA ILE A 10 -4.87 -13.70 13.68
C ILE A 10 -5.37 -12.34 13.23
N ASN A 11 -5.29 -12.11 11.93
CA ASN A 11 -5.81 -10.92 11.27
C ASN A 11 -7.01 -11.34 10.41
N PHE A 12 -8.16 -10.71 10.64
CA PHE A 12 -9.42 -10.97 9.94
C PHE A 12 -9.73 -9.91 8.87
N GLY A 13 -8.76 -9.02 8.57
CA GLY A 13 -8.83 -8.06 7.49
C GLY A 13 -8.59 -8.66 6.10
N VAL A 14 -8.68 -7.83 5.06
CA VAL A 14 -8.43 -8.24 3.68
C VAL A 14 -6.94 -8.39 3.44
N LYS A 15 -6.52 -9.57 2.96
CA LYS A 15 -5.14 -9.86 2.57
C LYS A 15 -4.80 -9.19 1.26
N LEU A 16 -3.83 -8.28 1.29
CA LEU A 16 -3.39 -7.51 0.15
C LEU A 16 -1.89 -7.64 -0.06
N ASP A 17 -1.46 -7.55 -1.31
CA ASP A 17 -0.04 -7.42 -1.66
C ASP A 17 0.47 -6.08 -1.11
N THR A 18 1.49 -6.14 -0.25
CA THR A 18 2.08 -4.96 0.39
C THR A 18 2.56 -3.92 -0.62
N ALA A 19 3.04 -4.34 -1.80
CA ALA A 19 3.43 -3.40 -2.84
C ALA A 19 2.23 -2.58 -3.31
N LYS A 20 1.08 -3.21 -3.58
CA LYS A 20 -0.12 -2.51 -4.03
C LYS A 20 -0.66 -1.55 -2.98
N VAL A 21 -0.60 -1.95 -1.70
CA VAL A 21 -0.95 -1.07 -0.57
C VAL A 21 -0.04 0.16 -0.54
N LEU A 22 1.28 -0.05 -0.68
CA LEU A 22 2.24 1.05 -0.71
C LEU A 22 2.08 1.95 -1.94
N GLU A 23 1.71 1.40 -3.11
CA GLU A 23 1.40 2.20 -4.30
C GLU A 23 0.19 3.11 -4.10
N VAL A 24 -0.82 2.64 -3.37
CA VAL A 24 -2.01 3.43 -2.98
C VAL A 24 -1.63 4.52 -1.97
N THR A 25 -0.92 4.18 -0.91
CA THR A 25 -0.61 5.16 0.15
C THR A 25 0.39 6.22 -0.33
N SER A 26 1.34 5.85 -1.19
CA SER A 26 2.32 6.80 -1.74
C SER A 26 1.84 7.50 -3.01
N MET A 27 0.76 7.03 -3.64
CA MET A 27 0.31 7.48 -4.96
C MET A 27 1.43 7.37 -6.02
N LYS A 28 2.24 6.32 -5.96
CA LYS A 28 3.35 6.04 -6.90
C LYS A 28 3.26 4.61 -7.39
N ILE A 29 3.29 4.41 -8.70
CA ILE A 29 3.29 3.09 -9.32
C ILE A 29 4.73 2.65 -9.51
N PHE A 30 5.12 1.53 -8.89
CA PHE A 30 6.48 0.98 -9.00
C PHE A 30 6.50 -0.50 -9.37
N ARG A 31 5.45 -1.26 -9.06
CA ARG A 31 5.31 -2.68 -9.40
C ARG A 31 4.15 -2.92 -10.37
N SER A 32 2.95 -2.42 -10.08
CA SER A 32 1.73 -2.71 -10.85
C SER A 32 1.74 -2.14 -12.25
N ASP A 33 1.03 -2.79 -13.17
CA ASP A 33 0.78 -2.21 -14.50
C ASP A 33 -0.31 -1.14 -14.40
N GLY A 34 0.05 0.11 -14.71
CA GLY A 34 -0.81 1.26 -14.51
C GLY A 34 -1.42 1.34 -13.09
N ILE A 35 -2.71 1.64 -13.02
CA ILE A 35 -3.45 1.82 -11.75
C ILE A 35 -4.10 0.53 -11.23
N GLU A 36 -3.84 -0.63 -11.84
CA GLU A 36 -4.56 -1.88 -11.51
C GLU A 36 -4.34 -2.30 -10.05
N GLY A 37 -3.11 -2.15 -9.52
CA GLY A 37 -2.85 -2.40 -8.10
C GLY A 37 -3.66 -1.51 -7.17
N CYS A 38 -3.82 -0.23 -7.54
CA CYS A 38 -4.66 0.69 -6.79
C CYS A 38 -6.14 0.29 -6.85
N LYS A 39 -6.65 -0.12 -8.03
CA LYS A 39 -8.03 -0.57 -8.16
C LYS A 39 -8.31 -1.77 -7.27
N GLU A 40 -7.40 -2.76 -7.23
CA GLU A 40 -7.56 -3.93 -6.38
C GLU A 40 -7.68 -3.58 -4.91
N VAL A 41 -6.78 -2.72 -4.39
CA VAL A 41 -6.83 -2.27 -2.99
C VAL A 41 -8.11 -1.47 -2.72
N VAL A 42 -8.48 -0.55 -3.62
CA VAL A 42 -9.71 0.24 -3.46
C VAL A 42 -10.94 -0.66 -3.47
N HIS A 43 -11.05 -1.62 -4.39
CA HIS A 43 -12.18 -2.54 -4.43
C HIS A 43 -12.25 -3.47 -3.23
N ALA A 44 -11.11 -3.92 -2.73
CA ALA A 44 -11.01 -4.79 -1.57
C ALA A 44 -11.50 -4.10 -0.29
N LEU A 45 -11.24 -2.81 -0.15
CA LEU A 45 -11.46 -2.07 1.10
C LEU A 45 -12.68 -1.14 1.06
N ASN A 46 -13.16 -0.76 -0.11
CA ASN A 46 -14.37 0.06 -0.26
C ASN A 46 -15.62 -0.82 -0.36
N ASP A 47 -16.46 -0.75 0.66
CA ASP A 47 -17.74 -1.46 0.77
C ASP A 47 -18.82 -0.95 -0.20
N LYS A 48 -18.65 0.29 -0.70
CA LYS A 48 -19.62 0.95 -1.56
C LYS A 48 -19.32 0.77 -3.05
N PRO A 49 -20.35 0.67 -3.91
CA PRO A 49 -20.15 0.70 -5.35
C PRO A 49 -19.41 1.98 -5.79
N ILE A 50 -18.31 1.82 -6.52
CA ILE A 50 -17.55 2.93 -7.10
C ILE A 50 -18.36 3.51 -8.27
N LYS A 51 -19.00 4.65 -8.05
CA LYS A 51 -19.82 5.32 -9.08
C LYS A 51 -19.00 6.07 -10.13
N ALA A 52 -17.71 6.31 -9.87
CA ALA A 52 -16.81 7.04 -10.75
C ALA A 52 -15.86 6.09 -11.49
N ALA A 53 -16.26 5.64 -12.69
CA ALA A 53 -15.55 4.62 -13.48
C ALA A 53 -14.24 5.10 -14.15
N GLY A 54 -13.84 6.37 -13.98
CA GLY A 54 -12.63 6.94 -14.58
C GLY A 54 -11.45 7.05 -13.62
N ASN A 55 -10.25 7.28 -14.16
CA ASN A 55 -9.00 7.39 -13.39
C ASN A 55 -9.05 8.44 -12.27
N ARG A 56 -9.74 9.56 -12.48
CA ARG A 56 -9.92 10.61 -11.45
C ARG A 56 -10.77 10.13 -10.28
N GLY A 57 -11.75 9.28 -10.53
CA GLY A 57 -12.58 8.66 -9.48
C GLY A 57 -11.75 7.74 -8.60
N TYR A 58 -11.00 6.82 -9.21
CA TYR A 58 -10.10 5.92 -8.48
C TYR A 58 -9.03 6.67 -7.68
N LYS A 59 -8.51 7.78 -8.23
CA LYS A 59 -7.56 8.62 -7.49
C LYS A 59 -8.16 9.13 -6.17
N TYR A 60 -9.39 9.63 -6.18
CA TYR A 60 -10.06 10.13 -4.97
C TYR A 60 -10.24 9.02 -3.92
N TYR A 61 -10.69 7.82 -4.32
CA TYR A 61 -10.83 6.71 -3.39
C TYR A 61 -9.48 6.21 -2.86
N ALA A 62 -8.45 6.17 -3.71
CA ALA A 62 -7.10 5.81 -3.31
C ALA A 62 -6.53 6.79 -2.28
N GLU A 63 -6.78 8.09 -2.42
CA GLU A 63 -6.36 9.10 -1.45
C GLU A 63 -7.04 8.91 -0.08
N ILE A 64 -8.35 8.62 -0.07
CA ILE A 64 -9.09 8.37 1.18
C ILE A 64 -8.61 7.10 1.86
N ILE A 65 -8.57 5.99 1.13
CA ILE A 65 -8.15 4.69 1.65
C ILE A 65 -6.69 4.75 2.08
N GLY A 66 -5.83 5.37 1.27
CA GLY A 66 -4.43 5.56 1.60
C GLY A 66 -4.24 6.32 2.91
N LYS A 67 -5.01 7.40 3.13
CA LYS A 67 -5.00 8.14 4.38
C LYS A 67 -5.40 7.26 5.57
N GLN A 68 -6.54 6.57 5.49
CA GLN A 68 -7.03 5.66 6.55
C GLN A 68 -5.99 4.59 6.91
N ILE A 69 -5.35 4.00 5.89
CA ILE A 69 -4.29 3.01 6.09
C ILE A 69 -3.09 3.65 6.81
N THR A 70 -2.61 4.81 6.37
CA THR A 70 -1.45 5.44 7.02
C THR A 70 -1.73 5.93 8.44
N GLU A 71 -2.98 6.26 8.76
CA GLU A 71 -3.40 6.62 10.13
C GLU A 71 -3.45 5.40 11.06
N LYS A 72 -3.88 4.23 10.56
CA LYS A 72 -4.02 3.00 11.37
C LYS A 72 -2.74 2.17 11.44
N TYR A 73 -1.86 2.23 10.44
CA TYR A 73 -0.69 1.35 10.30
C TYR A 73 0.62 2.15 10.20
N PRO A 74 1.30 2.43 11.34
CA PRO A 74 2.51 3.26 11.37
C PRO A 74 3.65 2.76 10.48
N GLN A 75 3.84 1.44 10.38
CA GLN A 75 4.86 0.84 9.51
C GLN A 75 4.62 1.14 8.02
N ILE A 76 3.36 1.25 7.60
CA ILE A 76 2.98 1.62 6.23
C ILE A 76 3.19 3.11 6.03
N ALA A 77 2.85 3.94 7.03
CA ALA A 77 3.12 5.37 6.99
C ALA A 77 4.62 5.68 6.85
N GLU A 78 5.48 5.00 7.61
CA GLU A 78 6.94 5.16 7.51
C GLU A 78 7.46 4.76 6.12
N ALA A 79 7.01 3.62 5.59
CA ALA A 79 7.39 3.20 4.24
C ALA A 79 6.90 4.16 3.16
N THR A 80 5.68 4.69 3.31
CA THR A 80 5.08 5.69 2.41
C THR A 80 5.89 6.99 2.38
N ALA A 81 6.33 7.46 3.55
CA ALA A 81 7.18 8.64 3.67
C ALA A 81 8.53 8.43 2.97
N LYS A 82 9.15 7.26 3.14
CA LYS A 82 10.42 6.92 2.45
C LYS A 82 10.25 6.85 0.94
N ILE A 83 9.16 6.27 0.42
CA ILE A 83 8.87 6.27 -1.01
C ILE A 83 8.73 7.71 -1.52
N SER A 84 8.00 8.54 -0.78
CA SER A 84 7.83 9.95 -1.11
C SER A 84 9.17 10.67 -1.18
N GLU A 85 10.03 10.48 -0.18
CA GLU A 85 11.40 11.02 -0.14
C GLU A 85 12.24 10.60 -1.34
N ILE A 86 12.27 9.31 -1.68
CA ILE A 86 12.98 8.79 -2.86
C ILE A 86 12.52 9.51 -4.12
N THR A 87 11.21 9.64 -4.31
CA THR A 87 10.66 10.29 -5.52
C THR A 87 10.81 11.81 -5.51
N SER A 88 10.91 12.45 -4.34
CA SER A 88 11.23 13.88 -4.23
C SER A 88 12.69 14.17 -4.56
N GLN A 89 13.62 13.29 -4.13
CA GLN A 89 15.04 13.40 -4.44
C GLN A 89 15.36 13.01 -5.89
N ASN A 90 14.57 12.10 -6.48
CA ASN A 90 14.71 11.67 -7.86
C ASN A 90 13.36 11.67 -8.60
N PRO A 91 12.88 12.84 -9.06
CA PRO A 91 11.56 12.97 -9.70
C PRO A 91 11.38 12.15 -10.98
N ASN A 92 12.48 11.85 -11.68
CA ASN A 92 12.49 11.11 -12.94
C ASN A 92 12.92 9.64 -12.76
N ILE A 93 12.89 9.13 -11.53
CA ILE A 93 13.23 7.74 -11.24
C ILE A 93 12.36 6.79 -12.09
N LYS A 94 13.02 5.84 -12.75
CA LYS A 94 12.32 4.83 -13.56
C LYS A 94 11.58 3.87 -12.63
N LYS A 95 10.42 3.40 -13.07
CA LYS A 95 9.59 2.42 -12.36
C LYS A 95 10.39 1.25 -11.79
N ALA A 96 11.21 0.60 -12.62
CA ALA A 96 12.03 -0.55 -12.22
C ALA A 96 13.07 -0.21 -11.15
N GLU A 97 13.62 1.01 -11.18
CA GLU A 97 14.59 1.47 -10.18
C GLU A 97 13.90 1.81 -8.86
N LEU A 98 12.75 2.47 -8.92
CA LEU A 98 11.92 2.72 -7.74
C LEU A 98 11.53 1.38 -7.08
N ASN A 99 11.09 0.39 -7.86
CA ASN A 99 10.74 -0.93 -7.32
C ASN A 99 11.91 -1.54 -6.54
N LYS A 100 13.12 -1.54 -7.10
CA LYS A 100 14.32 -2.08 -6.42
C LYS A 100 14.60 -1.38 -5.09
N GLN A 101 14.38 -0.08 -4.99
CA GLN A 101 14.58 0.67 -3.75
C GLN A 101 13.46 0.44 -2.73
N VAL A 102 12.26 0.06 -3.19
CA VAL A 102 11.11 -0.25 -2.32
C VAL A 102 11.09 -1.71 -1.86
N GLU A 103 11.70 -2.66 -2.59
CA GLU A 103 11.80 -4.07 -2.18
C GLU A 103 12.24 -4.28 -0.72
N PRO A 104 13.28 -3.58 -0.20
CA PRO A 104 13.69 -3.75 1.19
C PRO A 104 12.64 -3.27 2.20
N LEU A 105 11.79 -2.31 1.83
CA LEU A 105 10.67 -1.86 2.68
C LEU A 105 9.58 -2.93 2.73
N ILE A 106 9.25 -3.52 1.57
CA ILE A 106 8.30 -4.63 1.47
C ILE A 106 8.80 -5.84 2.26
N ALA A 107 10.08 -6.21 2.13
CA ALA A 107 10.65 -7.33 2.86
C ALA A 107 10.59 -7.16 4.38
N LYS A 108 10.66 -5.93 4.90
CA LYS A 108 10.52 -5.63 6.34
C LYS A 108 9.09 -5.76 6.84
N ILE A 109 8.10 -5.42 6.02
CA ILE A 109 6.68 -5.50 6.36
C ILE A 109 6.15 -6.92 6.14
N GLY A 110 6.63 -7.60 5.11
CA GLY A 110 6.10 -8.84 4.55
C GLY A 110 5.49 -8.61 3.17
N ASN A 111 5.49 -9.62 2.31
CA ASN A 111 4.93 -9.53 0.95
C ASN A 111 3.40 -9.42 0.91
N VAL A 112 2.74 -9.91 1.96
CA VAL A 112 1.30 -9.82 2.14
C VAL A 112 1.04 -9.19 3.50
N ILE A 113 0.10 -8.27 3.54
CA ILE A 113 -0.37 -7.61 4.75
C ILE A 113 -1.89 -7.72 4.80
N ASP A 114 -2.44 -7.98 5.99
CA ASP A 114 -3.90 -7.90 6.16
C ASP A 114 -4.31 -6.52 6.70
N ILE A 115 -5.22 -5.90 5.95
CA ILE A 115 -5.69 -4.52 6.13
C ILE A 115 -7.18 -4.54 6.45
N GLU A 116 -7.56 -3.73 7.42
CA GLU A 116 -8.95 -3.48 7.81
C GLU A 116 -9.09 -1.98 8.01
N ILE A 117 -10.11 -1.37 7.40
CA ILE A 117 -10.41 0.07 7.51
C ILE A 117 -11.84 0.30 8.01
#